data_AF-A0A9J7L0C3-F1
#
_entry.id   AF-A0A9J7L0C3-F1
#
_cell.length_a   1.000
_cell.length_b   1.000
_cell.length_c   1.000
_cell.angle_alpha   90.00
_cell.angle_beta   90.00
_cell.angle_gamma   90.00
#
_symmetry.space_group_name_H-M   'P 1'
#
loop_
_entity.id
_entity.type
_entity.pdbx_description
1 polymer ?
#
loop_
_entity_poly.entity_id
_entity_poly.type
_entity_poly.pdbx_seq_one_letter_code
_entity_poly.pdbx_strand_id
1 'polypeptide(L)'
;MDGVTSTAEETNGINNHDAVAKIQKVEGQVQAGDVEYRVYSSRWFILFVFCFLNLSNAMMWLTFAPISDHTAEFYKVTFDQVNWLSLVFMIVSIPLGVAATWLLDTLGLRPGVILAAWLNLVGAIIRLISAIPSIPEPARFPVVITGQTLTALAQPFILEAPAKLAQLWFAENQRATANMIGSMSNPIGLLLANVISPAIVKSKADFLNVLGVYCAPAGVGVLLATFGICSSVPPSPPTASAAATSETFWQGIKKIVRNLQYWILFLIFGIGLGLFNTLATILEQVLCPRGYDNVSIAHFVNLHNCISCQLTILSPYLVCLFMPVTKQWQRLFTGRLVLDQFLQLSLHGSWYKNIKQEMN
;
A
#
# COMPACT_ATOMS: atom_id res chain seq x y z
N MET A 1 52.08 -8.91 78.65
CA MET A 1 52.50 -9.40 77.32
C MET A 1 51.24 -9.80 76.57
N ASP A 2 50.31 -8.87 76.35
CA ASP A 2 50.35 -7.69 75.45
C ASP A 2 50.50 -8.17 74.01
N GLY A 3 49.66 -7.82 73.03
CA GLY A 3 48.63 -6.80 72.90
C GLY A 3 48.41 -6.62 71.39
N VAL A 4 47.17 -6.36 70.98
CA VAL A 4 46.74 -6.17 69.58
C VAL A 4 47.11 -4.76 69.09
N THR A 5 47.60 -4.60 67.85
CA THR A 5 47.48 -3.35 67.06
C THR A 5 47.66 -3.54 65.54
N SER A 6 46.97 -2.67 64.79
CA SER A 6 46.74 -2.56 63.34
C SER A 6 47.74 -1.63 62.62
N THR A 7 47.90 -1.76 61.29
CA THR A 7 48.28 -0.73 60.27
C THR A 7 48.16 -1.41 58.87
N ALA A 8 47.25 -1.06 57.96
CA ALA A 8 47.02 0.16 57.16
C ALA A 8 47.76 0.19 55.79
N GLU A 9 46.96 0.04 54.73
CA GLU A 9 47.01 0.66 53.38
C GLU A 9 48.31 0.77 52.56
N GLU A 10 48.30 0.14 51.37
CA GLU A 10 48.95 0.69 50.16
C GLU A 10 48.07 0.39 48.93
N THR A 11 47.13 1.30 48.67
CA THR A 11 46.27 1.34 47.48
C THR A 11 47.05 2.02 46.34
N ASN A 12 47.69 1.24 45.47
CA ASN A 12 48.26 1.76 44.23
C ASN A 12 47.14 2.17 43.26
N GLY A 13 46.83 3.47 43.27
CA GLY A 13 45.87 4.11 42.38
C GLY A 13 46.34 4.06 40.92
N ILE A 14 45.83 3.10 40.16
CA ILE A 14 45.69 3.27 38.72
C ILE A 14 44.61 4.34 38.55
N ASN A 15 45.03 5.56 38.23
CA ASN A 15 44.15 6.68 38.01
C ASN A 15 43.08 6.30 36.97
N ASN A 16 41.82 6.25 37.41
CA ASN A 16 40.66 6.01 36.54
C ASN A 16 40.63 6.97 35.33
N HIS A 17 41.26 8.15 35.43
CA HIS A 17 41.42 9.07 34.31
C HIS A 17 42.26 8.51 33.15
N ASP A 18 43.30 7.72 33.40
CA ASP A 18 44.15 7.15 32.34
C ASP A 18 43.51 5.91 31.69
N ALA A 19 42.71 5.17 32.47
CA ALA A 19 41.88 4.07 31.96
C ALA A 19 40.71 4.59 31.13
N VAL A 20 40.01 5.64 31.59
CA VAL A 20 38.95 6.33 30.84
C VAL A 20 39.52 7.02 29.60
N ALA A 21 40.71 7.63 29.69
CA ALA A 21 41.36 8.22 28.53
C ALA A 21 41.80 7.17 27.50
N LYS A 22 42.23 5.98 27.93
CA LYS A 22 42.50 4.84 27.02
C LYS A 22 41.23 4.26 26.42
N ILE A 23 40.12 4.16 27.17
CA ILE A 23 38.82 3.75 26.65
C ILE A 23 38.31 4.78 25.63
N GLN A 24 38.41 6.08 25.91
CA GLN A 24 38.07 7.15 24.95
C GLN A 24 39.00 7.18 23.74
N LYS A 25 40.28 6.82 23.88
CA LYS A 25 41.21 6.71 22.72
C LYS A 25 40.93 5.47 21.87
N VAL A 26 40.42 4.39 22.46
CA VAL A 26 40.00 3.17 21.75
C VAL A 26 38.61 3.36 21.11
N GLU A 27 37.67 4.04 21.76
CA GLU A 27 36.37 4.45 21.19
C GLU A 27 36.53 5.51 20.10
N GLY A 28 37.55 6.37 20.19
CA GLY A 28 37.91 7.32 19.14
C GLY A 28 38.60 6.72 17.92
N GLN A 29 38.95 5.42 17.96
CA GLN A 29 39.63 4.71 16.87
C GLN A 29 38.93 3.44 16.38
N VAL A 30 37.71 3.15 16.85
CA VAL A 30 36.78 2.36 16.03
C VAL A 30 36.28 3.30 14.95
N GLN A 31 37.05 3.39 13.86
CA GLN A 31 36.60 3.96 12.61
C GLN A 31 35.21 3.38 12.31
N ALA A 32 34.17 4.19 12.53
CA ALA A 32 33.01 4.18 11.67
C ALA A 32 33.61 4.40 10.28
N GLY A 33 33.87 3.32 9.54
CA GLY A 33 34.22 3.45 8.13
C GLY A 33 33.17 4.37 7.54
N ASP A 34 33.60 5.46 6.91
CA ASP A 34 32.72 6.47 6.32
C ASP A 34 31.69 5.75 5.44
N VAL A 35 30.51 5.46 5.98
CA VAL A 35 29.39 4.94 5.21
C VAL A 35 28.90 6.15 4.43
N GLU A 36 29.49 6.37 3.26
CA GLU A 36 29.09 7.45 2.36
C GLU A 36 27.64 7.19 1.92
N TYR A 37 26.71 7.93 2.52
CA TYR A 37 25.29 7.84 2.21
C TYR A 37 25.05 8.40 0.81
N ARG A 38 24.97 7.53 -0.19
CA ARG A 38 24.65 7.91 -1.58
C ARG A 38 23.21 7.60 -1.94
N VAL A 39 22.63 8.56 -2.66
CA VAL A 39 21.29 8.48 -3.21
C VAL A 39 21.39 8.26 -4.72
N TYR A 40 20.85 7.16 -5.23
CA TYR A 40 20.94 6.80 -6.64
C TYR A 40 19.72 7.29 -7.44
N SER A 41 19.93 7.79 -8.66
CA SER A 41 18.83 8.18 -9.56
C SER A 41 17.93 7.01 -9.96
N SER A 42 18.43 5.77 -9.88
CA SER A 42 17.66 4.54 -10.15
C SER A 42 16.46 4.34 -9.22
N ARG A 43 16.41 5.00 -8.05
CA ARG A 43 15.27 4.92 -7.12
C ARG A 43 13.95 5.39 -7.72
N TRP A 44 13.99 6.38 -8.61
CA TRP A 44 12.79 6.91 -9.28
C TRP A 44 12.28 5.95 -10.35
N PHE A 45 13.20 5.29 -11.06
CA PHE A 45 12.84 4.22 -11.97
C PHE A 45 12.21 3.05 -11.22
N ILE A 46 12.80 2.63 -10.10
CA ILE A 46 12.22 1.58 -9.25
C ILE A 46 10.81 1.99 -8.79
N LEU A 47 10.64 3.20 -8.26
CA LEU A 47 9.32 3.73 -7.88
C LEU A 47 8.33 3.68 -9.05
N PHE A 48 8.76 4.06 -10.25
CA PHE A 48 7.92 3.97 -11.45
C PHE A 48 7.47 2.52 -11.74
N VAL A 49 8.35 1.53 -11.61
CA VAL A 49 7.97 0.10 -11.77
C VAL A 49 6.90 -0.30 -10.76
N PHE A 50 7.05 0.11 -9.50
CA PHE A 50 6.04 -0.15 -8.46
C PHE A 50 4.71 0.52 -8.74
N CYS A 51 4.73 1.81 -9.12
CA CYS A 51 3.55 2.54 -9.55
C CYS A 51 2.84 1.81 -10.68
N PHE A 52 3.59 1.35 -11.68
CA PHE A 52 3.05 0.66 -12.84
C PHE A 52 2.41 -0.69 -12.49
N LEU A 53 3.06 -1.49 -11.62
CA LEU A 53 2.48 -2.74 -11.12
C LEU A 53 1.21 -2.51 -10.29
N ASN A 54 1.21 -1.46 -9.45
CA ASN A 54 0.07 -1.10 -8.63
C ASN A 54 -1.12 -0.64 -9.46
N LEU A 55 -0.86 0.19 -10.47
CA LEU A 55 -1.84 0.58 -11.48
C LEU A 55 -2.44 -0.66 -12.17
N SER A 56 -1.59 -1.58 -12.67
CA SER A 56 -2.03 -2.79 -13.37
C SER A 56 -2.89 -3.70 -12.48
N ASN A 57 -2.51 -3.90 -11.22
CA ASN A 57 -3.26 -4.74 -10.28
C ASN A 57 -4.60 -4.10 -9.88
N ALA A 58 -4.64 -2.79 -9.65
CA ALA A 58 -5.88 -2.06 -9.37
C ALA A 58 -6.85 -2.12 -10.56
N MET A 59 -6.32 -1.94 -11.77
CA MET A 59 -7.09 -2.08 -13.00
C MET A 59 -7.74 -3.47 -13.13
N MET A 60 -6.98 -4.51 -12.79
CA MET A 60 -7.44 -5.90 -12.78
C MET A 60 -8.52 -6.18 -11.74
N TRP A 61 -8.42 -5.58 -10.56
CA TRP A 61 -9.41 -5.73 -9.50
C TRP A 61 -10.78 -5.25 -9.96
N LEU A 62 -10.85 -4.07 -10.59
CA LEU A 62 -12.11 -3.42 -10.93
C LEU A 62 -12.64 -3.72 -12.34
N THR A 63 -11.95 -4.54 -13.13
CA THR A 63 -12.25 -4.76 -14.57
C THR A 63 -13.72 -5.08 -14.85
N PHE A 64 -14.35 -5.92 -14.03
CA PHE A 64 -15.69 -6.45 -14.29
C PHE A 64 -16.83 -5.62 -13.66
N ALA A 65 -16.51 -4.77 -12.68
CA ALA A 65 -17.50 -3.98 -11.95
C ALA A 65 -18.32 -3.02 -12.85
N PRO A 66 -17.71 -2.20 -13.74
CA PRO A 66 -18.46 -1.25 -14.59
C PRO A 66 -19.17 -1.91 -15.78
N ILE A 67 -18.96 -3.21 -16.00
CA ILE A 67 -19.52 -3.99 -17.13
C ILE A 67 -20.19 -5.27 -16.62
N SER A 68 -20.82 -5.20 -15.45
CA SER A 68 -21.39 -6.36 -14.74
C SER A 68 -22.48 -7.07 -15.55
N ASP A 69 -23.36 -6.31 -16.23
CA ASP A 69 -24.41 -6.85 -17.10
C ASP A 69 -23.84 -7.70 -18.23
N HIS A 70 -22.86 -7.15 -18.96
CA HIS A 70 -22.17 -7.85 -20.04
C HIS A 70 -21.35 -9.05 -19.51
N THR A 71 -20.79 -8.95 -18.30
CA THR A 71 -20.02 -10.03 -17.67
C THR A 71 -20.93 -11.20 -17.30
N ALA A 72 -22.09 -10.92 -16.69
CA ALA A 72 -23.11 -11.92 -16.38
C ALA A 72 -23.59 -12.63 -17.66
N GLU A 73 -23.81 -11.87 -18.74
CA GLU A 73 -24.27 -12.41 -20.01
C GLU A 73 -23.21 -13.26 -20.74
N PHE A 74 -21.93 -12.87 -20.67
CA PHE A 74 -20.82 -13.57 -21.31
C PHE A 74 -20.47 -14.87 -20.58
N TYR A 75 -20.39 -14.84 -19.26
CA TYR A 75 -20.05 -16.00 -18.43
C TYR A 75 -21.26 -16.87 -18.07
N LYS A 76 -22.49 -16.42 -18.37
CA LYS A 76 -23.75 -17.13 -18.07
C LYS A 76 -23.92 -17.41 -16.58
N VAL A 77 -23.63 -16.39 -15.79
CA VAL A 77 -23.62 -16.44 -14.32
C VAL A 77 -24.54 -15.36 -13.74
N THR A 78 -24.87 -15.50 -12.46
CA THR A 78 -25.67 -14.50 -11.73
C THR A 78 -24.84 -13.25 -11.40
N PHE A 79 -25.50 -12.14 -11.12
CA PHE A 79 -24.82 -10.92 -10.64
C PHE A 79 -24.02 -11.16 -9.35
N ASP A 80 -24.50 -12.03 -8.47
CA ASP A 80 -23.76 -12.41 -7.26
C ASP A 80 -22.41 -13.06 -7.61
N GLN A 81 -22.39 -13.95 -8.60
CA GLN A 81 -21.16 -14.57 -9.10
C GLN A 81 -20.21 -13.56 -9.75
N VAL A 82 -20.74 -12.55 -10.45
CA VAL A 82 -19.90 -11.44 -10.95
C VAL A 82 -19.29 -10.66 -9.78
N ASN A 83 -20.05 -10.38 -8.72
CA ASN A 83 -19.53 -9.68 -7.54
C ASN A 83 -18.39 -10.44 -6.84
N TRP A 84 -18.41 -11.78 -6.87
CA TRP A 84 -17.32 -12.61 -6.36
C TRP A 84 -15.96 -12.32 -7.01
N LEU A 85 -15.94 -11.85 -8.27
CA LEU A 85 -14.70 -11.45 -8.95
C LEU A 85 -14.03 -10.24 -8.27
N SER A 86 -14.80 -9.36 -7.64
CA SER A 86 -14.27 -8.23 -6.87
C SER A 86 -14.02 -8.61 -5.41
N LEU A 87 -14.92 -9.41 -4.80
CA LEU A 87 -14.82 -9.81 -3.40
C LEU A 87 -13.61 -10.71 -3.12
N VAL A 88 -13.18 -11.53 -4.10
CA VAL A 88 -12.02 -12.40 -3.92
C VAL A 88 -10.74 -11.62 -3.60
N PHE A 89 -10.60 -10.38 -4.11
CA PHE A 89 -9.49 -9.50 -3.74
C PHE A 89 -9.49 -9.18 -2.25
N MET A 90 -10.64 -8.84 -1.67
CA MET A 90 -10.74 -8.54 -0.24
C MET A 90 -10.46 -9.77 0.61
N ILE A 91 -11.06 -10.91 0.24
CA ILE A 91 -10.97 -12.16 1.02
C ILE A 91 -9.54 -12.71 1.03
N VAL A 92 -8.84 -12.64 -0.11
CA VAL A 92 -7.47 -13.14 -0.25
C VAL A 92 -6.48 -12.17 0.37
N SER A 93 -6.62 -10.86 0.13
CA SER A 93 -5.63 -9.89 0.58
C SER A 93 -5.56 -9.72 2.10
N ILE A 94 -6.66 -9.86 2.83
CA ILE A 94 -6.67 -9.73 4.30
C ILE A 94 -5.72 -10.74 5.00
N PRO A 95 -5.89 -12.07 4.84
CA PRO A 95 -5.01 -13.03 5.50
C PRO A 95 -3.58 -12.99 4.94
N LEU A 96 -3.42 -12.69 3.65
CA LEU A 96 -2.11 -12.63 3.02
C LEU A 96 -1.35 -11.32 3.29
N GLY A 97 -2.00 -10.27 3.78
CA GLY A 97 -1.32 -9.03 4.17
C GLY A 97 -0.18 -9.28 5.15
N VAL A 98 -0.47 -9.95 6.27
CA VAL A 98 0.53 -10.28 7.30
C VAL A 98 1.63 -11.19 6.74
N ALA A 99 1.26 -12.20 5.95
CA ALA A 99 2.21 -13.13 5.35
C ALA A 99 3.11 -12.42 4.32
N ALA A 100 2.56 -11.50 3.53
CA ALA A 100 3.29 -10.72 2.54
C ALA A 100 4.27 -9.75 3.22
N THR A 101 3.86 -9.08 4.29
CA THR A 101 4.78 -8.22 5.08
C THR A 101 5.92 -9.04 5.66
N TRP A 102 5.63 -10.21 6.24
CA TRP A 102 6.67 -11.12 6.74
C TRP A 102 7.63 -11.57 5.62
N LEU A 103 7.09 -11.92 4.46
CA LEU A 103 7.88 -12.38 3.32
C LEU A 103 8.77 -11.26 2.75
N LEU A 104 8.24 -10.03 2.65
CA LEU A 104 8.98 -8.86 2.22
C LEU A 104 10.10 -8.47 3.20
N ASP A 105 9.87 -8.65 4.51
CA ASP A 105 10.87 -8.40 5.54
C ASP A 105 11.97 -9.49 5.57
N THR A 106 11.64 -10.75 5.27
CA THR A 106 12.58 -11.87 5.33
C THR A 106 13.35 -12.11 4.03
N LEU A 107 12.67 -12.12 2.89
CA LEU A 107 13.28 -12.35 1.57
C LEU A 107 13.76 -11.05 0.90
N GLY A 108 13.29 -9.91 1.39
CA GLY A 108 13.60 -8.59 0.86
C GLY A 108 12.67 -8.16 -0.28
N LEU A 109 12.86 -6.90 -0.69
CA LEU A 109 11.96 -6.20 -1.60
C LEU A 109 11.93 -6.82 -3.01
N ARG A 110 13.07 -7.17 -3.61
CA ARG A 110 13.12 -7.65 -5.01
C ARG A 110 12.39 -8.98 -5.21
N PRO A 111 12.63 -10.05 -4.41
CA PRO A 111 11.91 -11.31 -4.59
C PRO A 111 10.40 -11.18 -4.42
N GLY A 112 9.94 -10.39 -3.43
CA GLY A 112 8.51 -10.19 -3.22
C GLY A 112 7.82 -9.48 -4.40
N VAL A 113 8.51 -8.54 -5.04
CA VAL A 113 7.97 -7.77 -6.17
C VAL A 113 7.98 -8.56 -7.46
N ILE A 114 9.03 -9.34 -7.69
CA ILE A 114 9.09 -10.27 -8.81
C ILE A 114 7.96 -11.29 -8.66
N LEU A 115 7.79 -11.89 -7.47
CA LEU A 115 6.69 -12.81 -7.19
C LEU A 115 5.34 -12.16 -7.48
N ALA A 116 5.11 -10.94 -6.99
CA ALA A 116 3.85 -10.23 -7.22
C ALA A 116 3.60 -9.93 -8.70
N ALA A 117 4.62 -9.49 -9.43
CA ALA A 117 4.51 -9.23 -10.85
C ALA A 117 4.15 -10.51 -11.61
N TRP A 118 4.80 -11.64 -11.31
CA TRP A 118 4.50 -12.93 -11.91
C TRP A 118 3.09 -13.42 -11.57
N LEU A 119 2.67 -13.34 -10.31
CA LEU A 119 1.29 -13.67 -9.91
C LEU A 119 0.26 -12.82 -10.67
N ASN A 120 0.54 -11.52 -10.82
CA ASN A 120 -0.32 -10.60 -11.55
C ASN A 120 -0.40 -10.96 -13.05
N LEU A 121 0.74 -11.28 -13.69
CA LEU A 121 0.78 -11.70 -15.10
C LEU A 121 0.11 -13.06 -15.33
N VAL A 122 0.43 -14.07 -14.53
CA VAL A 122 -0.15 -15.41 -14.66
C VAL A 122 -1.66 -15.34 -14.44
N GLY A 123 -2.11 -14.58 -13.45
CA GLY A 123 -3.53 -14.32 -13.22
C GLY A 123 -4.19 -13.61 -14.42
N ALA A 124 -3.52 -12.62 -15.02
CA ALA A 124 -4.01 -11.95 -16.22
C ALA A 124 -4.11 -12.87 -17.43
N ILE A 125 -3.13 -13.74 -17.65
CA ILE A 125 -3.12 -14.72 -18.73
C ILE A 125 -4.27 -15.73 -18.54
N ILE A 126 -4.47 -16.23 -17.32
CA ILE A 126 -5.57 -17.16 -17.03
C ILE A 126 -6.93 -16.49 -17.24
N ARG A 127 -7.07 -15.21 -16.86
CA ARG A 127 -8.26 -14.43 -17.20
C ARG A 127 -8.41 -14.27 -18.72
N LEU A 128 -7.34 -14.04 -19.47
CA LEU A 128 -7.41 -13.98 -20.92
C LEU A 128 -7.87 -15.32 -21.52
N ILE A 129 -7.39 -16.44 -20.98
CA ILE A 129 -7.78 -17.79 -21.40
C ILE A 129 -9.28 -18.02 -21.23
N SER A 130 -9.92 -17.50 -20.18
CA SER A 130 -11.37 -17.67 -19.98
C SER A 130 -12.24 -17.05 -21.08
N ALA A 131 -11.69 -16.10 -21.86
CA ALA A 131 -12.38 -15.48 -22.99
C ALA A 131 -12.06 -16.14 -24.35
N ILE A 132 -11.19 -17.14 -24.41
CA ILE A 132 -10.85 -17.83 -25.66
C ILE A 132 -12.06 -18.66 -26.15
N PRO A 133 -12.44 -18.58 -27.44
CA PRO A 133 -13.59 -19.32 -27.98
C PRO A 133 -13.55 -20.83 -27.76
N SER A 134 -12.35 -21.41 -27.72
CA SER A 134 -12.10 -22.84 -27.51
C SER A 134 -12.44 -23.36 -26.11
N ILE A 135 -12.60 -22.47 -25.11
CA ILE A 135 -12.94 -22.90 -23.75
C ILE A 135 -14.46 -23.16 -23.65
N PRO A 136 -14.88 -24.35 -23.16
CA PRO A 136 -16.28 -24.66 -22.94
C PRO A 136 -16.96 -23.64 -22.03
N GLU A 137 -18.17 -23.23 -22.36
CA GLU A 137 -18.97 -22.28 -21.59
C GLU A 137 -18.99 -22.55 -20.06
N PRO A 138 -19.25 -23.78 -19.56
CA PRO A 138 -19.27 -24.02 -18.11
C PRO A 138 -17.91 -23.88 -17.43
N ALA A 139 -16.80 -23.97 -18.18
CA ALA A 139 -15.46 -23.83 -17.64
C ALA A 139 -14.98 -22.37 -17.58
N ARG A 140 -15.62 -21.44 -18.30
CA ARG A 140 -15.15 -20.04 -18.41
C ARG A 140 -15.14 -19.31 -17.08
N PHE A 141 -16.21 -19.42 -16.29
CA PHE A 141 -16.29 -18.73 -15.00
C PHE A 141 -15.28 -19.29 -13.97
N PRO A 142 -15.16 -20.61 -13.78
CA PRO A 142 -14.09 -21.19 -12.94
C PRO A 142 -12.68 -20.75 -13.35
N VAL A 143 -12.40 -20.63 -14.65
CA VAL A 143 -11.10 -20.16 -15.14
C VAL A 143 -10.89 -18.68 -14.80
N VAL A 144 -11.88 -17.80 -15.04
CA VAL A 144 -11.71 -16.36 -14.77
C VAL A 144 -11.55 -16.09 -13.27
N ILE A 145 -12.33 -16.75 -12.40
CA ILE A 145 -12.19 -16.56 -10.94
C ILE A 145 -10.85 -17.09 -10.43
N THR A 146 -10.30 -18.14 -11.04
CA THR A 146 -8.95 -18.65 -10.72
C THR A 146 -7.89 -17.61 -11.05
N GLY A 147 -7.96 -17.02 -12.25
CA GLY A 147 -7.05 -15.94 -12.64
C GLY A 147 -7.21 -14.70 -11.75
N GLN A 148 -8.45 -14.34 -11.41
CA GLN A 148 -8.77 -13.26 -10.48
C GLN A 148 -8.19 -13.49 -9.08
N THR A 149 -8.23 -14.73 -8.59
CA THR A 149 -7.65 -15.14 -7.30
C THR A 149 -6.12 -15.00 -7.31
N LEU A 150 -5.45 -15.37 -8.41
CA LEU A 150 -4.00 -15.16 -8.55
C LEU A 150 -3.63 -13.67 -8.58
N THR A 151 -4.42 -12.84 -9.25
CA THR A 151 -4.19 -11.38 -9.22
C THR A 151 -4.44 -10.80 -7.83
N ALA A 152 -5.38 -11.37 -7.06
CA ALA A 152 -5.62 -10.99 -5.67
C ALA A 152 -4.44 -11.38 -4.76
N LEU A 153 -3.83 -12.55 -4.97
CA LEU A 153 -2.63 -13.00 -4.25
C LEU A 153 -1.44 -12.03 -4.42
N ALA A 154 -1.36 -11.34 -5.56
CA ALA A 154 -0.32 -10.34 -5.83
C ALA A 154 -0.54 -9.02 -5.07
N GLN A 155 -1.79 -8.68 -4.76
CA GLN A 155 -2.17 -7.35 -4.28
C GLN A 155 -1.44 -6.91 -3.00
N PRO A 156 -1.32 -7.74 -1.94
CA PRO A 156 -0.64 -7.33 -0.71
C PRO A 156 0.83 -6.93 -0.95
N PHE A 157 1.55 -7.70 -1.77
CA PHE A 157 2.94 -7.39 -2.11
C PHE A 157 3.09 -6.07 -2.87
N ILE A 158 2.08 -5.70 -3.67
CA ILE A 158 2.06 -4.50 -4.50
C ILE A 158 1.64 -3.26 -3.70
N LEU A 159 0.72 -3.41 -2.74
CA LEU A 159 0.24 -2.31 -1.90
C LEU A 159 1.21 -1.93 -0.78
N GLU A 160 1.92 -2.89 -0.19
CA GLU A 160 2.89 -2.65 0.90
C GLU A 160 4.26 -2.15 0.38
N ALA A 161 4.51 -2.38 -0.90
CA ALA A 161 5.76 -2.08 -1.56
C ALA A 161 6.19 -0.59 -1.53
N PRO A 162 5.32 0.41 -1.79
CA PRO A 162 5.69 1.83 -1.74
C PRO A 162 6.28 2.25 -0.40
N ALA A 163 5.69 1.79 0.70
CA ALA A 163 6.16 2.13 2.05
C ALA A 163 7.56 1.55 2.31
N LYS A 164 7.76 0.27 1.94
CA LYS A 164 9.06 -0.40 2.09
C LYS A 164 10.12 0.22 1.17
N LEU A 165 9.77 0.56 -0.07
CA LEU A 165 10.66 1.22 -1.01
C LEU A 165 11.07 2.60 -0.51
N ALA A 166 10.12 3.42 -0.06
CA ALA A 166 10.38 4.74 0.49
C ALA A 166 11.37 4.66 1.66
N GLN A 167 11.22 3.66 2.54
CA GLN A 167 12.13 3.44 3.65
C GLN A 167 13.55 3.08 3.18
N LEU A 168 13.69 2.18 2.21
CA LEU A 168 14.96 1.60 1.78
C LEU A 168 15.76 2.45 0.79
N TRP A 169 15.08 3.16 -0.12
CA TRP A 169 15.71 3.82 -1.29
C TRP A 169 15.63 5.35 -1.26
N PHE A 170 14.81 5.94 -0.38
CA PHE A 170 14.64 7.39 -0.29
C PHE A 170 15.17 7.95 1.04
N ALA A 171 15.80 9.12 0.95
CA ALA A 171 16.20 9.91 2.11
C ALA A 171 14.98 10.35 2.91
N GLU A 172 15.14 10.55 4.22
CA GLU A 172 14.05 10.83 5.17
C GLU A 172 13.09 11.95 4.72
N ASN A 173 13.63 13.03 4.15
CA ASN A 173 12.88 14.16 3.63
C ASN A 173 12.04 13.87 2.37
N GLN A 174 12.30 12.76 1.67
CA GLN A 174 11.62 12.38 0.42
C GLN A 174 10.78 11.11 0.55
N ARG A 175 10.82 10.43 1.71
CA ARG A 175 10.05 9.19 1.93
C ARG A 175 8.55 9.39 1.83
N ALA A 176 8.03 10.46 2.44
CA ALA A 176 6.60 10.77 2.41
C ALA A 176 6.11 11.00 0.98
N THR A 177 6.85 11.78 0.19
CA THR A 177 6.52 12.06 -1.22
C THR A 177 6.58 10.79 -2.08
N ALA A 178 7.63 9.97 -1.92
CA ALA A 178 7.76 8.71 -2.65
C ALA A 178 6.63 7.73 -2.33
N ASN A 179 6.29 7.59 -1.04
CA ASN A 179 5.18 6.75 -0.61
C ASN A 179 3.84 7.27 -1.16
N MET A 180 3.59 8.59 -1.11
CA MET A 180 2.40 9.20 -1.69
C MET A 180 2.28 8.89 -3.19
N ILE A 181 3.33 9.11 -3.98
CA ILE A 181 3.33 8.83 -5.42
C ILE A 181 3.03 7.34 -5.69
N GLY A 182 3.65 6.43 -4.94
CA GLY A 182 3.40 5.00 -5.04
C GLY A 182 1.95 4.62 -4.72
N SER A 183 1.42 5.08 -3.59
CA SER A 183 0.05 4.79 -3.17
C SER A 183 -1.01 5.39 -4.09
N MET A 184 -0.73 6.53 -4.74
CA MET A 184 -1.64 7.17 -5.71
C MET A 184 -1.81 6.38 -7.01
N SER A 185 -0.94 5.43 -7.28
CA SER A 185 -1.07 4.60 -8.48
C SER A 185 -2.28 3.66 -8.40
N ASN A 186 -2.69 3.26 -7.20
CA ASN A 186 -3.85 2.40 -7.00
C ASN A 186 -5.17 3.05 -7.47
N PRO A 187 -5.59 4.22 -6.93
CA PRO A 187 -6.86 4.81 -7.32
C PRO A 187 -6.86 5.32 -8.77
N ILE A 188 -5.70 5.70 -9.34
CA ILE A 188 -5.60 5.97 -10.79
C ILE A 188 -5.94 4.70 -11.60
N GLY A 189 -5.50 3.53 -11.17
CA GLY A 189 -5.81 2.27 -11.85
C GLY A 189 -7.31 1.93 -11.78
N LEU A 190 -7.97 2.23 -10.65
CA LEU A 190 -9.42 2.09 -10.51
C LEU A 190 -10.17 3.03 -11.47
N LEU A 191 -9.75 4.29 -11.56
CA LEU A 191 -10.33 5.26 -12.50
C LEU A 191 -10.18 4.76 -13.95
N LEU A 192 -8.98 4.32 -14.33
CA LEU A 192 -8.75 3.77 -15.66
C LEU A 192 -9.63 2.56 -15.94
N ALA A 193 -9.84 1.67 -14.97
CA ALA A 193 -10.72 0.52 -15.18
C ALA A 193 -12.17 0.92 -15.44
N ASN A 194 -12.68 1.91 -14.71
CA ASN A 194 -14.03 2.44 -14.92
C ASN A 194 -14.23 3.12 -16.28
N VAL A 195 -13.16 3.62 -16.90
CA VAL A 195 -13.23 4.23 -18.23
C VAL A 195 -13.00 3.20 -19.33
N ILE A 196 -11.95 2.37 -19.20
CA ILE A 196 -11.50 1.44 -20.24
C ILE A 196 -12.50 0.29 -20.44
N SER A 197 -12.98 -0.33 -19.35
CA SER A 197 -13.91 -1.47 -19.45
C SER A 197 -15.17 -1.15 -20.25
N PRO A 198 -15.96 -0.10 -19.91
CA PRO A 198 -17.16 0.23 -20.68
C PRO A 198 -16.86 0.89 -22.03
N ALA A 199 -15.66 1.46 -22.24
CA ALA A 199 -15.27 1.96 -23.56
C ALA A 199 -15.05 0.82 -24.57
N ILE A 200 -14.46 -0.30 -24.13
CA ILE A 200 -14.16 -1.45 -24.98
C ILE A 200 -15.34 -2.41 -25.10
N VAL A 201 -15.99 -2.75 -23.98
CA VAL A 201 -17.02 -3.80 -23.98
C VAL A 201 -18.35 -3.20 -24.41
N LYS A 202 -18.74 -3.44 -25.67
CA LYS A 202 -20.08 -3.15 -26.19
C LYS A 202 -20.87 -4.43 -26.48
N SER A 203 -20.16 -5.54 -26.66
CA SER A 203 -20.71 -6.84 -27.01
C SER A 203 -19.88 -7.99 -26.40
N LYS A 204 -20.40 -9.22 -26.49
CA LYS A 204 -19.70 -10.43 -26.04
C LYS A 204 -18.37 -10.67 -26.75
N ALA A 205 -18.21 -10.21 -27.99
CA ALA A 205 -16.99 -10.40 -28.76
C ALA A 205 -15.80 -9.60 -28.19
N ASP A 206 -16.08 -8.57 -27.40
CA ASP A 206 -15.07 -7.63 -26.90
C ASP A 206 -14.37 -8.14 -25.62
N PHE A 207 -14.84 -9.25 -25.02
CA PHE A 207 -14.25 -9.80 -23.79
C PHE A 207 -12.80 -10.25 -23.95
N LEU A 208 -12.44 -10.76 -25.13
CA LEU A 208 -11.05 -11.10 -25.42
C LEU A 208 -10.19 -9.83 -25.51
N ASN A 209 -10.72 -8.78 -26.14
CA ASN A 209 -10.02 -7.50 -26.33
C ASN A 209 -9.79 -6.79 -24.99
N VAL A 210 -10.83 -6.69 -24.15
CA VAL A 210 -10.72 -6.03 -22.85
C VAL A 210 -9.70 -6.78 -21.99
N LEU A 211 -9.79 -8.11 -21.85
CA LEU A 211 -8.84 -8.88 -21.04
C LEU A 211 -7.42 -8.83 -21.60
N GLY A 212 -7.26 -8.74 -22.92
CA GLY A 212 -5.96 -8.52 -23.57
C GLY A 212 -5.36 -7.16 -23.21
N VAL A 213 -6.17 -6.10 -23.20
CA VAL A 213 -5.75 -4.76 -22.76
C VAL A 213 -5.33 -4.74 -21.29
N TYR A 214 -5.99 -5.49 -20.40
CA TYR A 214 -5.55 -5.62 -19.01
C TYR A 214 -4.31 -6.53 -18.84
N CYS A 215 -4.10 -7.49 -19.74
CA CYS A 215 -2.92 -8.37 -19.73
C CYS A 215 -1.64 -7.64 -20.17
N ALA A 216 -1.73 -6.66 -21.08
CA ALA A 216 -0.57 -5.95 -21.60
C ALA A 216 0.24 -5.18 -20.51
N PRO A 217 -0.39 -4.35 -19.64
CA PRO A 217 0.30 -3.74 -18.50
C PRO A 217 0.90 -4.76 -17.54
N ALA A 218 0.27 -5.93 -17.37
CA ALA A 218 0.82 -6.99 -16.53
C ALA A 218 2.14 -7.54 -17.09
N GLY A 219 2.17 -7.77 -18.41
CA GLY A 219 3.35 -8.27 -19.13
C GLY A 219 4.50 -7.26 -19.07
N VAL A 220 4.21 -5.99 -19.38
CA VAL A 220 5.18 -4.90 -19.25
C VAL A 220 5.68 -4.79 -17.81
N GLY A 221 4.79 -4.91 -16.81
CA GLY A 221 5.15 -4.87 -15.40
C GLY A 221 6.13 -5.97 -14.98
N VAL A 222 5.92 -7.21 -15.43
CA VAL A 222 6.86 -8.32 -15.18
C VAL A 222 8.21 -8.07 -15.82
N LEU A 223 8.24 -7.59 -17.06
CA LEU A 223 9.50 -7.29 -17.75
C LEU A 223 10.27 -6.18 -17.01
N LEU A 224 9.59 -5.11 -16.64
CA LEU A 224 10.17 -4.00 -15.88
C LEU A 224 10.64 -4.45 -14.48
N ALA A 225 9.88 -5.29 -13.78
CA ALA A 225 10.27 -5.80 -12.48
C ALA A 225 11.47 -6.75 -12.55
N THR A 226 11.48 -7.66 -13.53
CA THR A 226 12.50 -8.72 -13.65
C THR A 226 13.82 -8.16 -14.15
N PHE A 227 13.79 -7.31 -15.18
CA PHE A 227 15.00 -6.74 -15.79
C PHE A 227 15.40 -5.39 -15.17
N GLY A 228 14.45 -4.62 -14.64
CA GLY A 228 14.69 -3.28 -14.13
C GLY A 228 15.07 -3.21 -12.65
N ILE A 229 14.64 -4.17 -11.82
CA ILE A 229 14.98 -4.20 -10.39
C ILE A 229 16.16 -5.15 -10.18
N CYS A 230 17.38 -4.62 -10.16
CA CYS A 230 18.60 -5.41 -10.01
C CYS A 230 18.91 -5.79 -8.55
N SER A 231 18.49 -4.97 -7.57
CA SER A 231 18.82 -5.17 -6.15
C SER A 231 17.65 -4.83 -5.23
N SER A 232 17.48 -5.58 -4.13
CA SER A 232 16.46 -5.28 -3.09
C SER A 232 16.78 -4.02 -2.28
N VAL A 233 18.07 -3.71 -2.14
CA VAL A 233 18.61 -2.62 -1.33
C VAL A 233 19.64 -1.87 -2.19
N PRO A 234 19.74 -0.53 -2.09
CA PRO A 234 20.78 0.19 -2.81
C PRO A 234 22.19 -0.28 -2.35
N PRO A 235 23.22 -0.21 -3.22
CA PRO A 235 24.59 -0.64 -2.90
C PRO A 235 25.20 0.05 -1.66
N SER A 236 24.72 1.24 -1.35
CA SER A 236 25.01 1.98 -0.12
C SER A 236 23.68 2.46 0.48
N PRO A 237 23.45 2.30 1.79
CA PRO A 237 22.21 2.76 2.42
C PRO A 237 22.07 4.28 2.28
N PRO A 238 20.85 4.83 2.08
CA PRO A 238 20.66 6.27 1.92
C PRO A 238 20.60 7.03 3.26
N THR A 239 20.50 6.34 4.40
CA THR A 239 20.41 6.97 5.74
C THR A 239 20.86 5.99 6.83
N ALA A 240 21.33 6.49 7.98
CA ALA A 240 21.67 5.68 9.15
C ALA A 240 20.52 4.74 9.61
N SER A 241 19.26 5.20 9.48
CA SER A 241 18.07 4.37 9.78
C SER A 241 17.84 3.21 8.80
N ALA A 242 18.37 3.31 7.57
CA ALA A 242 18.36 2.22 6.59
C ALA A 242 19.58 1.30 6.73
N ALA A 243 20.65 1.77 7.40
CA ALA A 243 21.84 0.99 7.73
C ALA A 243 21.68 0.19 9.03
N ALA A 244 20.79 0.61 9.93
CA ALA A 244 20.47 -0.11 11.15
C ALA A 244 19.75 -1.44 10.81
N THR A 245 20.23 -2.55 11.35
CA THR A 245 19.57 -3.86 11.25
C THR A 245 18.18 -3.77 11.87
N SER A 246 17.14 -3.94 11.05
CA SER A 246 15.76 -4.00 11.54
C SER A 246 15.57 -5.18 12.48
N GLU A 247 14.78 -5.00 13.54
CA GLU A 247 14.35 -6.12 14.37
C GLU A 247 13.61 -7.18 13.54
N THR A 248 13.71 -8.44 13.94
CA THR A 248 13.00 -9.52 13.25
C THR A 248 11.48 -9.32 13.34
N PHE A 249 10.76 -9.63 12.26
CA PHE A 249 9.31 -9.39 12.14
C PHE A 249 8.50 -9.85 13.37
N TRP A 250 8.75 -11.06 13.86
CA TRP A 250 8.03 -11.63 15.00
C TRP A 250 8.35 -10.94 16.33
N GLN A 251 9.57 -10.45 16.52
CA GLN A 251 9.94 -9.66 17.69
C GLN A 251 9.25 -8.29 17.65
N GLY A 252 9.18 -7.68 16.46
CA GLY A 252 8.41 -6.45 16.21
C GLY A 252 6.93 -6.61 16.55
N ILE A 253 6.27 -7.64 16.02
CA ILE A 253 4.87 -7.94 16.36
C ILE A 253 4.68 -8.10 17.87
N LYS A 254 5.55 -8.86 18.54
CA LYS A 254 5.45 -9.08 19.99
C LYS A 254 5.55 -7.77 20.78
N LYS A 255 6.38 -6.82 20.33
CA LYS A 255 6.48 -5.48 20.94
C LYS A 255 5.25 -4.63 20.68
N ILE A 256 4.75 -4.64 19.43
CA ILE A 256 3.58 -3.87 19.00
C ILE A 256 2.32 -4.32 19.76
N VAL A 257 2.08 -5.63 19.84
CA VAL A 257 0.91 -6.20 20.55
C VAL A 257 0.91 -5.86 22.04
N ARG A 258 2.08 -5.64 22.65
CA ARG A 258 2.21 -5.24 24.05
C ARG A 258 2.11 -3.74 24.29
N ASN A 259 2.03 -2.93 23.23
CA ASN A 259 2.04 -1.48 23.32
C ASN A 259 0.61 -0.91 23.26
N LEU A 260 0.14 -0.31 24.36
CA LEU A 260 -1.21 0.26 24.45
C LEU A 260 -1.41 1.45 23.49
N GLN A 261 -0.39 2.27 23.30
CA GLN A 261 -0.45 3.43 22.41
C GLN A 261 -0.68 2.99 20.95
N TYR A 262 -0.08 1.87 20.54
CA TYR A 262 -0.37 1.27 19.25
C TYR A 262 -1.84 0.86 19.12
N TRP A 263 -2.41 0.19 20.12
CA TRP A 263 -3.82 -0.23 20.07
C TRP A 263 -4.80 0.94 20.00
N ILE A 264 -4.51 2.02 20.73
CA ILE A 264 -5.31 3.26 20.66
C ILE A 264 -5.26 3.83 19.23
N LEU A 265 -4.07 3.93 18.63
CA LEU A 265 -3.91 4.40 17.26
C LEU A 265 -4.57 3.48 16.24
N PHE A 266 -4.40 2.17 16.39
CA PHE A 266 -5.01 1.15 15.54
C PHE A 266 -6.53 1.25 15.55
N LEU A 267 -7.15 1.39 16.73
CA LEU A 267 -8.59 1.49 16.86
C LEU A 267 -9.13 2.80 16.26
N ILE A 268 -8.51 3.93 16.59
CA ILE A 268 -8.96 5.23 16.11
C ILE A 268 -8.82 5.33 14.58
N PHE A 269 -7.67 4.91 14.06
CA PHE A 269 -7.41 4.93 12.61
C PHE A 269 -8.29 3.92 11.88
N GLY A 270 -8.44 2.71 12.42
CA GLY A 270 -9.28 1.65 11.84
C GLY A 270 -10.76 2.05 11.77
N ILE A 271 -11.30 2.67 12.84
CA ILE A 271 -12.67 3.19 12.84
C ILE A 271 -12.81 4.33 11.83
N GLY A 272 -11.87 5.28 11.79
CA GLY A 272 -11.90 6.38 10.82
C GLY A 272 -11.87 5.90 9.37
N LEU A 273 -10.99 4.95 9.06
CA LEU A 273 -10.88 4.36 7.73
C LEU A 273 -12.11 3.51 7.37
N GLY A 274 -12.64 2.76 8.32
CA GLY A 274 -13.85 1.95 8.15
C GLY A 274 -15.10 2.80 7.91
N LEU A 275 -15.28 3.88 8.70
CA LEU A 275 -16.37 4.84 8.50
C LEU A 275 -16.29 5.51 7.14
N PHE A 276 -15.10 5.97 6.74
CA PHE A 276 -14.88 6.60 5.43
C PHE A 276 -15.25 5.65 4.28
N ASN A 277 -14.73 4.41 4.28
CA ASN A 277 -15.05 3.43 3.24
C ASN A 277 -16.53 3.04 3.23
N THR A 278 -17.15 2.89 4.41
CA THR A 278 -18.57 2.56 4.53
C THR A 278 -19.44 3.68 3.97
N LEU A 279 -19.14 4.94 4.30
CA LEU A 279 -19.88 6.08 3.79
C LEU A 279 -19.71 6.25 2.28
N ALA A 280 -18.50 6.06 1.74
CA ALA A 280 -18.26 6.06 0.30
C ALA A 280 -19.13 5.00 -0.40
N THR A 281 -19.22 3.79 0.17
CA THR A 281 -20.02 2.68 -0.37
C THR A 281 -21.53 2.94 -0.28
N ILE A 282 -22.01 3.44 0.87
CA ILE A 282 -23.45 3.69 1.08
C ILE A 282 -23.94 4.90 0.28
N LEU A 283 -23.08 5.89 0.02
CA LEU A 283 -23.44 7.06 -0.78
C LEU A 283 -23.91 6.66 -2.19
N GLU A 284 -23.27 5.67 -2.80
CA GLU A 284 -23.67 5.12 -4.10
C GLU A 284 -25.05 4.44 -4.03
N GLN A 285 -25.31 3.66 -2.99
CA GLN A 285 -26.57 2.94 -2.79
C GLN A 285 -27.75 3.87 -2.49
N VAL A 286 -27.51 5.04 -1.87
CA VAL A 286 -28.54 6.03 -1.54
C VAL A 286 -28.98 6.87 -2.75
N LEU A 287 -28.15 6.98 -3.79
CA LEU A 287 -28.46 7.72 -5.01
C LEU A 287 -29.30 6.89 -6.01
N CYS A 288 -29.15 5.57 -6.00
CA CYS A 288 -29.80 4.64 -6.94
C CYS A 288 -31.35 4.64 -6.90
N PRO A 289 -32.02 4.66 -5.73
CA PRO A 289 -33.50 4.66 -5.66
C PRO A 289 -34.15 5.99 -6.08
N ARG A 290 -33.36 7.05 -6.31
CA ARG A 290 -33.87 8.40 -6.61
C ARG A 290 -34.07 8.68 -8.11
N GLY A 291 -33.97 7.65 -8.96
CA GLY A 291 -34.25 7.77 -10.40
C GLY A 291 -33.10 8.38 -11.22
N TYR A 292 -31.88 8.37 -10.69
CA TYR A 292 -30.69 8.71 -11.46
C TYR A 292 -30.36 7.57 -12.44
N ASP A 293 -30.17 7.93 -13.70
CA ASP A 293 -29.81 6.99 -14.77
C ASP A 293 -28.46 6.31 -14.46
N ASN A 294 -28.27 5.04 -14.84
CA ASN A 294 -27.06 4.26 -14.51
C ASN A 294 -25.75 4.97 -14.95
N VAL A 295 -25.84 5.76 -16.03
CA VAL A 295 -24.75 6.59 -16.56
C VAL A 295 -24.41 7.74 -15.61
N SER A 296 -25.41 8.39 -15.00
CA SER A 296 -25.19 9.48 -14.04
C SER A 296 -24.59 8.99 -12.72
N ILE A 297 -24.94 7.78 -12.28
CA ILE A 297 -24.31 7.12 -11.13
C ILE A 297 -22.85 6.80 -11.45
N ALA A 298 -22.56 6.21 -12.61
CA ALA A 298 -21.17 5.95 -13.03
C ALA A 298 -20.34 7.24 -13.13
N HIS A 299 -20.92 8.33 -13.65
CA HIS A 299 -20.25 9.64 -13.67
C HIS A 299 -19.99 10.19 -12.27
N PHE A 300 -20.96 10.05 -11.35
CA PHE A 300 -20.81 10.45 -9.96
C PHE A 300 -19.73 9.63 -9.24
N VAL A 301 -19.70 8.30 -9.43
CA VAL A 301 -18.69 7.41 -8.87
C VAL A 301 -17.29 7.77 -9.39
N ASN A 302 -17.16 8.02 -10.69
CA ASN A 302 -15.91 8.48 -11.27
C ASN A 302 -15.50 9.86 -10.75
N LEU A 303 -16.44 10.79 -10.57
CA LEU A 303 -16.18 12.10 -9.99
C LEU A 303 -15.78 12.00 -8.52
N HIS A 304 -16.45 11.15 -7.73
CA HIS A 304 -16.11 10.87 -6.34
C HIS A 304 -14.72 10.27 -6.23
N ASN A 305 -14.38 9.28 -7.05
CA ASN A 305 -13.05 8.68 -7.10
C ASN A 305 -11.98 9.71 -7.51
N CYS A 306 -12.27 10.58 -8.48
CA CYS A 306 -11.40 11.70 -8.86
C CYS A 306 -11.19 12.70 -7.70
N ILE A 307 -12.25 13.09 -7.00
CA ILE A 307 -12.18 14.01 -5.85
C ILE A 307 -11.40 13.34 -4.71
N SER A 308 -11.67 12.07 -4.43
CA SER A 308 -10.94 11.28 -3.43
C SER A 308 -9.46 11.15 -3.80
N CYS A 309 -9.10 10.95 -5.08
CA CYS A 309 -7.72 11.01 -5.55
C CYS A 309 -7.08 12.37 -5.27
N GLN A 310 -7.75 13.46 -5.64
CA GLN A 310 -7.24 14.82 -5.46
C GLN A 310 -7.05 15.17 -3.98
N LEU A 311 -8.02 14.81 -3.12
CA LEU A 311 -7.93 15.00 -1.68
C LEU A 311 -6.80 14.15 -1.07
N THR A 312 -6.58 12.93 -1.55
CA THR A 312 -5.50 12.06 -1.08
C THR A 312 -4.12 12.50 -1.61
N ILE A 313 -4.04 13.24 -2.72
CA ILE A 313 -2.81 13.91 -3.20
C ILE A 313 -2.52 15.18 -2.39
N LEU A 314 -3.56 15.98 -2.12
CA LEU A 314 -3.42 17.26 -1.43
C LEU A 314 -3.11 17.08 0.06
N SER A 315 -3.69 16.07 0.72
CA SER A 315 -3.49 15.79 2.14
C SER A 315 -2.01 15.63 2.53
N PRO A 316 -1.23 14.71 1.91
CA PRO A 316 0.16 14.50 2.29
C PRO A 316 1.05 15.67 1.82
N TYR A 317 0.71 16.34 0.72
CA TYR A 317 1.44 17.52 0.25
C TYR A 317 1.31 18.69 1.21
N LEU A 318 0.09 18.97 1.70
CA LEU A 318 -0.17 19.97 2.73
C LEU A 318 0.54 19.60 4.03
N VAL A 319 0.44 18.33 4.46
CA VAL A 319 1.16 17.85 5.65
C VAL A 319 2.67 18.06 5.51
N CYS A 320 3.26 17.73 4.36
CA CYS A 320 4.70 17.93 4.10
C CYS A 320 5.10 19.41 4.08
N LEU A 321 4.23 20.31 3.62
CA LEU A 321 4.46 21.76 3.67
C LEU A 321 4.39 22.31 5.10
N PHE A 322 3.50 21.79 5.94
CA PHE A 322 3.35 22.22 7.34
C PHE A 322 4.33 21.55 8.31
N MET A 323 4.89 20.37 7.95
CA MET A 323 5.82 19.61 8.77
C MET A 323 7.12 20.36 9.14
N PRO A 324 7.82 21.06 8.21
CA PRO A 324 9.02 21.81 8.56
C PRO A 324 8.74 23.03 9.45
N VAL A 325 7.50 23.54 9.45
CA VAL A 325 7.11 24.73 10.22
C VAL A 325 6.84 24.40 11.70
N THR A 326 6.68 23.12 12.07
CA THR A 326 6.20 22.76 13.42
C THR A 326 6.81 21.47 14.01
N LYS A 327 8.07 21.53 14.46
CA LYS A 327 8.71 20.43 15.25
C LYS A 327 7.92 20.03 16.51
N GLN A 328 7.07 20.90 17.03
CA GLN A 328 6.29 20.69 18.26
C GLN A 328 4.95 19.93 18.04
N TRP A 329 4.52 19.75 16.78
CA TRP A 329 3.19 19.21 16.44
C TRP A 329 3.19 17.75 15.97
N GLN A 330 4.34 17.07 15.90
CA GLN A 330 4.42 15.64 15.53
C GLN A 330 3.54 14.74 16.42
N ARG A 331 3.29 15.11 17.68
CA ARG A 331 2.41 14.37 18.60
C ARG A 331 0.92 14.73 18.45
N LEU A 332 0.62 15.90 17.89
CA LEU A 332 -0.75 16.40 17.71
C LEU A 332 -1.33 16.01 16.35
N PHE A 333 -0.50 15.82 15.32
CA PHE A 333 -0.97 15.50 13.96
C PHE A 333 -1.60 14.11 13.81
N THR A 334 -1.21 13.12 14.62
CA THR A 334 -1.93 11.84 14.66
C THR A 334 -3.37 12.02 15.15
N GLY A 335 -3.59 12.98 16.05
CA GLY A 335 -4.94 13.40 16.47
C GLY A 335 -5.62 14.32 15.45
N ARG A 336 -4.85 15.11 14.69
CA ARG A 336 -5.39 16.10 13.73
C ARG A 336 -5.79 15.50 12.39
N LEU A 337 -5.11 14.46 11.90
CA LEU A 337 -5.57 13.66 10.75
C LEU A 337 -6.90 12.98 11.07
N VAL A 338 -7.04 12.44 12.28
CA VAL A 338 -8.30 11.92 12.80
C VAL A 338 -9.33 13.04 12.89
N LEU A 339 -8.97 14.21 13.40
CA LEU A 339 -9.86 15.37 13.49
C LEU A 339 -10.30 15.88 12.10
N ASP A 340 -9.43 15.83 11.10
CA ASP A 340 -9.70 16.25 9.72
C ASP A 340 -10.60 15.23 9.01
N GLN A 341 -10.40 13.94 9.27
CA GLN A 341 -11.34 12.89 8.86
C GLN A 341 -12.70 13.07 9.57
N PHE A 342 -12.70 13.40 10.86
CA PHE A 342 -13.92 13.71 11.63
C PHE A 342 -14.61 15.00 11.15
N LEU A 343 -13.85 16.01 10.69
CA LEU A 343 -14.37 17.24 10.09
C LEU A 343 -14.95 16.98 8.70
N GLN A 344 -14.31 16.13 7.90
CA GLN A 344 -14.87 15.65 6.63
C GLN A 344 -16.19 14.89 6.87
N LEU A 345 -16.24 14.05 7.91
CA LEU A 345 -17.45 13.34 8.34
C LEU A 345 -18.53 14.30 8.87
N SER A 346 -18.16 15.36 9.60
CA SER A 346 -19.12 16.34 10.14
C SER A 346 -19.66 17.25 9.04
N LEU A 347 -18.84 17.62 8.06
CA LEU A 347 -19.25 18.34 6.85
C LEU A 347 -20.19 17.49 5.99
N HIS A 348 -19.90 16.20 5.80
CA HIS A 348 -20.83 15.27 5.15
C HIS A 348 -22.13 15.08 5.93
N GLY A 349 -22.06 14.99 7.26
CA GLY A 349 -23.24 14.90 8.14
C GLY A 349 -24.10 16.17 8.13
N SER A 350 -23.49 17.35 8.04
CA SER A 350 -24.19 18.63 7.89
C SER A 350 -24.79 18.79 6.49
N TRP A 351 -24.09 18.31 5.46
CA TRP A 351 -24.60 18.27 4.08
C TRP A 351 -25.80 17.31 3.95
N TYR A 352 -25.74 16.14 4.60
CA TYR A 352 -26.86 15.21 4.72
C TYR A 352 -28.06 15.79 5.47
N LYS A 353 -27.83 16.57 6.55
CA LYS A 353 -28.89 17.29 7.26
C LYS A 353 -29.54 18.38 6.38
N ASN A 354 -28.75 19.13 5.63
CA ASN A 354 -29.25 20.17 4.73
C ASN A 354 -30.09 19.58 3.58
N ILE A 355 -29.64 18.46 2.99
CA ILE A 355 -30.45 17.72 2.00
C ILE A 355 -31.75 17.22 2.61
N LYS A 356 -31.74 16.73 3.85
CA LYS A 356 -32.96 16.27 4.53
C LYS A 356 -33.92 17.42 4.86
N GLN A 357 -33.41 18.65 5.01
CA GLN A 357 -34.21 19.87 5.20
C GLN A 357 -34.78 20.42 3.89
N GLU A 358 -34.10 20.24 2.76
CA GLU A 358 -34.64 20.59 1.43
C GLU A 358 -35.62 19.53 0.88
N MET A 359 -35.74 18.38 1.57
CA MET A 359 -36.60 17.25 1.20
C MET A 359 -37.92 17.16 2.01
N ASN A 360 -38.17 18.10 2.94
CA ASN A 360 -39.45 18.32 3.62
C ASN A 360 -39.99 19.69 3.21
#